data_AF-A0A6A3TNT3-F1
#
_entry.id   AF-A0A6A3TNT3-F1
#
_cell.length_a   1.000
_cell.length_b   1.000
_cell.length_c   1.000
_cell.angle_alpha   90.00
_cell.angle_beta   90.00
_cell.angle_gamma   90.00
#
_symmetry.space_group_name_H-M   'P 1'
#
loop_
_entity.id
_entity.type
_entity.pdbx_description
1 polymer ?
#
loop_
_entity_poly.entity_id
_entity_poly.type
_entity_poly.pdbx_seq_one_letter_code
_entity_poly.pdbx_strand_id
1 'polypeptide(L)'
;MRISVVTDNTGAENEPAKGSTLALPLPSRSIVGRDGAPGRSLRAGNAIDTEDESTEDRAFLTNVKVRWWLEAEKSDDYVKKALKLDGLKGEALTTNKNYKAFRYFVKKAEGYRLSKWYRHEYNTYQAWKEMGFVKITKASDLGKIRNTDQFRVYKRYVNTLDSQLLWRLEQGMNPPAVFVTRGPSEAELTARTEIMAEAGRSVAYAKVALGMREAPHPNKLKLLYGPALEAHEDFKFFKLFLKNKAPAIQGELRFSRPSTDCRGARQKGKTS
;
A
#
# COMPACT_ATOMS: atom_id res chain seq x y z
N MET A 1 27.96 -39.77 -45.35
CA MET A 1 27.75 -41.07 -46.02
C MET A 1 27.77 -42.15 -44.94
N ARG A 2 26.73 -43.01 -44.92
CA ARG A 2 26.45 -44.14 -44.01
C ARG A 2 25.95 -43.75 -42.60
N ILE A 3 24.62 -43.73 -42.34
CA ILE A 3 23.60 -44.81 -42.29
C ILE A 3 23.77 -45.62 -40.99
N SER A 4 22.96 -45.37 -39.95
CA SER A 4 21.69 -46.05 -39.56
C SER A 4 21.97 -47.42 -38.88
N VAL A 5 21.19 -48.00 -37.96
CA VAL A 5 19.73 -48.01 -37.70
C VAL A 5 19.57 -48.76 -36.33
N VAL A 6 18.69 -48.35 -35.40
CA VAL A 6 17.35 -48.94 -35.09
C VAL A 6 17.47 -50.34 -34.41
N THR A 7 16.88 -50.62 -33.24
CA THR A 7 15.44 -50.85 -32.94
C THR A 7 15.12 -50.54 -31.46
N ASP A 8 14.01 -49.89 -31.06
CA ASP A 8 12.58 -50.32 -31.09
C ASP A 8 12.32 -51.58 -30.21
N ASN A 9 11.24 -51.75 -29.43
CA ASN A 9 9.98 -51.01 -29.26
C ASN A 9 9.23 -51.60 -28.03
N THR A 10 7.99 -51.12 -27.81
CA THR A 10 6.83 -51.70 -27.07
C THR A 10 6.56 -51.02 -25.71
N GLY A 11 5.47 -50.30 -25.47
CA GLY A 11 4.18 -50.18 -26.16
C GLY A 11 3.07 -50.79 -25.30
N ALA A 12 2.27 -49.95 -24.62
CA ALA A 12 0.87 -50.24 -24.27
C ALA A 12 0.18 -48.98 -23.72
N GLU A 13 -0.93 -48.65 -24.39
CA GLU A 13 -1.85 -47.54 -24.19
C GLU A 13 -2.77 -47.75 -22.95
N ASN A 14 -3.30 -46.67 -22.37
CA ASN A 14 -4.74 -46.31 -22.47
C ASN A 14 -5.20 -45.32 -21.38
N GLU A 15 -5.58 -44.14 -21.86
CA GLU A 15 -6.74 -43.26 -21.57
C GLU A 15 -7.46 -43.19 -20.19
N PRO A 16 -8.17 -42.06 -19.93
CA PRO A 16 -8.35 -41.45 -18.61
C PRO A 16 -9.77 -41.56 -18.04
N ALA A 17 -9.92 -41.32 -16.74
CA ALA A 17 -11.01 -40.53 -16.15
C ALA A 17 -10.93 -40.54 -14.61
N LYS A 18 -11.17 -39.37 -14.00
CA LYS A 18 -12.26 -39.09 -13.03
C LYS A 18 -11.86 -37.96 -12.09
N GLY A 19 -12.60 -36.86 -12.21
CA GLY A 19 -12.62 -35.79 -11.22
C GLY A 19 -13.21 -36.26 -9.90
N SER A 20 -12.88 -35.55 -8.82
CA SER A 20 -13.60 -35.65 -7.56
C SER A 20 -13.69 -34.27 -6.90
N THR A 21 -14.77 -33.59 -7.25
CA THR A 21 -15.37 -32.48 -6.54
C THR A 21 -15.86 -32.97 -5.18
N LEU A 22 -15.29 -32.45 -4.09
CA LEU A 22 -15.81 -32.67 -2.74
C LEU A 22 -16.89 -31.63 -2.45
N ALA A 23 -18.15 -32.01 -2.67
CA ALA A 23 -19.34 -31.29 -2.23
C ALA A 23 -20.39 -32.28 -1.72
N LEU A 24 -20.68 -32.28 -0.42
CA LEU A 24 -21.85 -32.88 0.23
C LEU A 24 -22.06 -32.21 1.61
N PRO A 25 -23.26 -32.24 2.22
CA PRO A 25 -24.58 -31.95 1.65
C PRO A 25 -25.46 -31.05 2.55
N LEU A 26 -26.44 -30.36 1.95
CA LEU A 26 -27.58 -29.80 2.67
C LEU A 26 -28.57 -30.91 3.06
N PRO A 27 -29.20 -30.89 4.24
CA PRO A 27 -30.30 -31.80 4.56
C PRO A 27 -31.64 -31.23 4.06
N SER A 28 -32.33 -32.02 3.25
CA SER A 28 -33.71 -31.79 2.82
C SER A 28 -34.70 -32.44 3.81
N ARG A 29 -35.61 -31.61 4.33
CA ARG A 29 -37.03 -31.84 4.63
C ARG A 29 -37.47 -33.14 5.33
N SER A 30 -38.07 -32.95 6.50
CA SER A 30 -39.21 -33.76 6.98
C SER A 30 -40.46 -32.87 7.02
N ILE A 31 -41.50 -33.30 6.34
CA ILE A 31 -42.87 -32.75 6.39
C ILE A 31 -43.67 -33.68 7.28
N VAL A 32 -44.24 -33.14 8.36
CA VAL A 32 -45.43 -33.68 9.04
C VAL A 32 -46.37 -32.50 9.27
N GLY A 33 -47.59 -32.60 8.74
CA GLY A 33 -48.59 -31.54 8.74
C GLY A 33 -49.40 -31.45 10.03
N ARG A 34 -50.03 -30.28 10.22
CA ARG A 34 -51.31 -30.15 10.92
C ARG A 34 -52.01 -28.84 10.55
N ASP A 35 -53.32 -28.97 10.37
CA ASP A 35 -54.29 -28.01 9.82
C ASP A 35 -54.49 -26.71 10.63
N GLY A 36 -54.94 -25.65 9.95
CA GLY A 36 -55.52 -24.45 10.56
C GLY A 36 -55.50 -23.20 9.65
N ALA A 37 -56.59 -22.96 8.91
CA ALA A 37 -56.84 -21.83 8.00
C ALA A 37 -57.06 -20.47 8.73
N PRO A 38 -57.44 -19.34 8.07
CA PRO A 38 -57.20 -18.86 6.70
C PRO A 38 -56.70 -17.39 6.64
N GLY A 39 -56.12 -17.00 5.49
CA GLY A 39 -56.29 -15.64 4.96
C GLY A 39 -55.12 -14.68 5.14
N ARG A 40 -54.49 -14.30 4.02
CA ARG A 40 -54.58 -12.94 3.48
C ARG A 40 -54.03 -12.88 2.06
N SER A 41 -54.95 -12.49 1.19
CA SER A 41 -54.82 -12.15 -0.23
C SER A 41 -53.62 -11.26 -0.54
N LEU A 42 -52.86 -11.63 -1.56
CA LEU A 42 -51.90 -10.76 -2.24
C LEU A 42 -52.66 -9.96 -3.31
N ARG A 43 -52.98 -8.69 -3.03
CA ARG A 43 -53.15 -7.70 -4.10
C ARG A 43 -52.82 -6.29 -3.64
N ALA A 44 -51.75 -5.78 -4.26
CA ALA A 44 -51.44 -4.42 -4.69
C ALA A 44 -52.00 -3.23 -3.91
N GLY A 45 -51.08 -2.36 -3.53
CA GLY A 45 -51.35 -0.98 -3.14
C GLY A 45 -50.36 -0.58 -2.07
N ASN A 46 -49.27 0.06 -2.48
CA ASN A 46 -48.93 1.37 -1.96
C ASN A 46 -47.84 1.95 -2.86
N ALA A 47 -48.13 3.17 -3.32
CA ALA A 47 -47.13 4.07 -3.85
C ALA A 47 -45.89 4.00 -2.94
N ILE A 48 -44.71 3.91 -3.54
CA ILE A 48 -43.48 4.20 -2.82
C ILE A 48 -43.53 5.71 -2.59
N ASP A 49 -44.29 6.11 -1.57
CA ASP A 49 -44.08 7.37 -0.90
C ASP A 49 -42.62 7.37 -0.53
N THR A 50 -41.90 8.36 -1.05
CA THR A 50 -40.56 8.73 -0.63
C THR A 50 -40.63 9.20 0.82
N GLU A 51 -40.82 8.24 1.72
CA GLU A 51 -40.63 8.45 3.14
C GLU A 51 -39.13 8.61 3.38
N ASP A 52 -38.85 9.62 4.19
CA ASP A 52 -37.54 10.19 4.42
C ASP A 52 -36.59 9.13 4.99
N GLU A 53 -35.82 8.53 4.08
CA GLU A 53 -34.73 7.60 4.36
C GLU A 53 -33.89 8.19 5.50
N SER A 54 -33.98 7.56 6.68
CA SER A 54 -33.48 8.12 7.93
C SER A 54 -32.00 8.46 7.81
N THR A 55 -31.53 9.45 8.58
CA THR A 55 -30.12 9.89 8.53
C THR A 55 -29.14 8.73 8.75
N GLU A 56 -29.54 7.70 9.48
CA GLU A 56 -28.74 6.50 9.74
C GLU A 56 -28.74 5.54 8.55
N ASP A 57 -29.89 5.29 7.92
CA ASP A 57 -30.00 4.48 6.70
C ASP A 57 -29.23 5.11 5.53
N ARG A 58 -29.31 6.44 5.39
CA ARG A 58 -28.51 7.19 4.41
C ARG A 58 -27.01 7.10 4.68
N ALA A 59 -26.59 7.20 5.94
CA ALA A 59 -25.18 7.06 6.31
C ALA A 59 -24.66 5.63 6.04
N PHE A 60 -25.46 4.61 6.35
CA PHE A 60 -25.14 3.22 6.06
C PHE A 60 -25.03 2.95 4.56
N LEU A 61 -26.02 3.37 3.77
CA LEU A 61 -26.00 3.24 2.32
C LEU A 61 -24.86 4.02 1.67
N THR A 62 -24.50 5.18 2.23
CA THR A 62 -23.32 5.94 1.81
C THR A 62 -22.04 5.15 2.07
N ASN A 63 -21.90 4.49 3.22
CA ASN A 63 -20.73 3.66 3.53
C ASN A 63 -20.63 2.42 2.62
N VAL A 64 -21.75 1.75 2.34
CA VAL A 64 -21.80 0.60 1.42
C VAL A 64 -21.45 1.03 -0.01
N LYS A 65 -22.02 2.14 -0.50
CA LYS A 65 -21.70 2.70 -1.82
C LYS A 65 -20.23 3.11 -1.93
N VAL A 66 -19.69 3.77 -0.90
CA VAL A 66 -18.27 4.14 -0.86
C VAL A 66 -17.40 2.89 -0.89
N ARG A 67 -17.72 1.84 -0.14
CA ARG A 67 -17.00 0.56 -0.19
C ARG A 67 -17.01 -0.05 -1.58
N TRP A 68 -18.15 -0.04 -2.26
CA TRP A 68 -18.24 -0.51 -3.64
C TRP A 68 -17.40 0.36 -4.61
N TRP A 69 -17.41 1.69 -4.47
CA TRP A 69 -16.56 2.56 -5.29
C TRP A 69 -15.07 2.31 -5.08
N LEU A 70 -14.67 2.00 -3.85
CA LEU A 70 -13.29 1.65 -3.50
C LEU A 70 -12.88 0.31 -4.13
N GLU A 71 -13.73 -0.71 -4.03
CA GLU A 71 -13.52 -2.04 -4.63
C GLU A 71 -13.49 -1.99 -6.16
N ALA A 72 -14.35 -1.16 -6.76
CA ALA A 72 -14.44 -0.96 -8.20
C ALA A 72 -13.47 0.11 -8.75
N GLU A 73 -12.54 0.60 -7.91
CA GLU A 73 -11.49 1.57 -8.25
C GLU A 73 -11.99 2.80 -9.02
N LYS A 74 -13.15 3.33 -8.59
CA LYS A 74 -13.72 4.51 -9.23
C LYS A 74 -12.82 5.73 -9.02
N SER A 75 -12.71 6.56 -10.06
CA SER A 75 -11.95 7.81 -9.99
C SER A 75 -12.66 8.84 -9.13
N ASP A 76 -11.89 9.79 -8.59
CA ASP A 76 -12.44 10.95 -7.86
C ASP A 76 -13.49 11.69 -8.70
N ASP A 77 -13.25 11.83 -10.01
CA ASP A 77 -14.18 12.49 -10.94
C ASP A 77 -15.48 11.70 -11.13
N TYR A 78 -15.38 10.36 -11.22
CA TYR A 78 -16.57 9.51 -11.26
C TYR A 78 -17.40 9.67 -9.99
N VAL A 79 -16.76 9.64 -8.81
CA VAL A 79 -17.47 9.75 -7.53
C VAL A 79 -18.05 11.14 -7.34
N LYS A 80 -17.35 12.22 -7.74
CA LYS A 80 -17.90 13.58 -7.76
C LYS A 80 -19.17 13.66 -8.60
N LYS A 81 -19.13 13.13 -9.82
CA LYS A 81 -20.30 13.09 -10.72
C LYS A 81 -21.44 12.26 -10.13
N ALA A 82 -21.14 11.09 -9.57
CA ALA A 82 -22.14 10.23 -8.91
C ALA A 82 -22.80 10.91 -7.70
N LEU A 83 -22.06 11.78 -7.01
CA LEU A 83 -22.54 12.57 -5.87
C LEU A 83 -23.13 13.94 -6.29
N LYS A 84 -23.24 14.23 -7.60
CA LYS A 84 -23.70 15.51 -8.14
C LYS A 84 -22.89 16.71 -7.59
N LEU A 85 -21.59 16.50 -7.47
CA LEU A 85 -20.61 17.50 -7.06
C LEU A 85 -19.80 18.02 -8.25
N ASP A 86 -20.06 17.53 -9.45
CA ASP A 86 -19.46 18.02 -10.68
C ASP A 86 -19.85 19.48 -10.93
N GLY A 87 -18.89 20.28 -11.40
CA GLY A 87 -19.07 21.72 -11.61
C GLY A 87 -19.05 22.59 -10.35
N LEU A 88 -19.25 22.02 -9.15
CA LEU A 88 -19.19 22.77 -7.89
C LEU A 88 -17.73 23.06 -7.49
N LYS A 89 -17.47 24.29 -7.04
CA LYS A 89 -16.15 24.74 -6.56
C LYS A 89 -16.30 25.62 -5.32
N GLY A 90 -15.21 25.75 -4.56
CA GLY A 90 -15.15 26.61 -3.38
C GLY A 90 -16.24 26.28 -2.36
N GLU A 91 -16.90 27.33 -1.86
CA GLU A 91 -17.95 27.22 -0.84
C GLU A 91 -19.15 26.37 -1.30
N ALA A 92 -19.55 26.48 -2.57
CA ALA A 92 -20.66 25.71 -3.13
C ALA A 92 -20.39 24.19 -3.08
N LEU A 93 -19.11 23.78 -3.20
CA LEU A 93 -18.71 22.39 -3.04
C LEU A 93 -18.73 21.98 -1.57
N THR A 94 -18.14 22.77 -0.68
CA THR A 94 -17.95 22.39 0.74
C THR A 94 -19.24 22.38 1.56
N THR A 95 -20.21 23.23 1.19
CA THR A 95 -21.51 23.34 1.88
C THR A 95 -22.52 22.30 1.39
N ASN A 96 -22.24 21.61 0.28
CA ASN A 96 -23.12 20.56 -0.23
C ASN A 96 -23.17 19.36 0.72
N LYS A 97 -24.39 18.86 1.02
CA LYS A 97 -24.61 17.69 1.89
C LYS A 97 -23.82 16.44 1.48
N ASN A 98 -23.60 16.25 0.16
CA ASN A 98 -22.89 15.09 -0.38
C ASN A 98 -21.36 15.23 -0.29
N TYR A 99 -20.83 16.41 0.04
CA TYR A 99 -19.39 16.63 0.16
C TYR A 99 -18.76 15.78 1.28
N LYS A 100 -19.50 15.54 2.37
CA LYS A 100 -19.05 14.65 3.46
C LYS A 100 -18.77 13.23 2.94
N ALA A 101 -19.64 12.70 2.08
CA ALA A 101 -19.48 11.39 1.45
C ALA A 101 -18.25 11.37 0.54
N PHE A 102 -18.05 12.41 -0.28
CA PHE A 102 -16.88 12.53 -1.13
C PHE A 102 -15.58 12.59 -0.32
N ARG A 103 -15.53 13.39 0.74
CA ARG A 103 -14.36 13.45 1.65
C ARG A 103 -14.06 12.09 2.29
N TYR A 104 -15.09 11.37 2.71
CA TYR A 104 -14.95 10.04 3.28
C TYR A 104 -14.38 9.05 2.24
N PHE A 105 -14.89 9.07 1.00
CA PHE A 105 -14.35 8.30 -0.11
C PHE A 105 -12.87 8.60 -0.34
N VAL A 106 -12.47 9.86 -0.50
CA VAL A 106 -11.07 10.26 -0.74
C VAL A 106 -10.16 9.79 0.39
N LYS A 107 -10.58 9.97 1.65
CA LYS A 107 -9.82 9.51 2.83
C LYS A 107 -9.61 8.00 2.83
N LYS A 108 -10.63 7.22 2.42
CA LYS A 108 -10.57 5.75 2.40
C LYS A 108 -9.85 5.21 1.16
N ALA A 109 -9.94 5.89 0.02
CA ALA A 109 -9.31 5.51 -1.24
C ALA A 109 -7.81 5.36 -1.11
N GLU A 110 -7.14 6.32 -0.45
CA GLU A 110 -5.70 6.22 -0.20
C GLU A 110 -5.37 5.00 0.66
N GLY A 111 -6.04 4.82 1.80
CA GLY A 111 -5.78 3.67 2.69
C GLY A 111 -6.06 2.32 2.02
N TYR A 112 -7.13 2.24 1.21
CA TYR A 112 -7.48 1.03 0.48
C TYR A 112 -6.44 0.69 -0.59
N ARG A 113 -5.97 1.71 -1.34
CA ARG A 113 -4.89 1.55 -2.32
C ARG A 113 -3.59 1.05 -1.68
N LEU A 114 -3.15 1.69 -0.59
CA LEU A 114 -1.94 1.28 0.14
C LEU A 114 -2.07 -0.15 0.68
N SER A 115 -3.25 -0.50 1.21
CA SER A 115 -3.54 -1.86 1.70
C SER A 115 -3.52 -2.89 0.57
N LYS A 116 -4.08 -2.55 -0.60
CA LYS A 116 -4.05 -3.39 -1.80
C LYS A 116 -2.61 -3.66 -2.23
N TRP A 117 -1.82 -2.61 -2.43
CA TRP A 117 -0.41 -2.74 -2.81
C TRP A 117 0.38 -3.59 -1.81
N TYR A 118 0.16 -3.41 -0.51
CA TYR A 118 0.80 -4.24 0.51
C TYR A 118 0.36 -5.71 0.44
N ARG A 119 -0.95 -6.00 0.32
CA ARG A 119 -1.50 -7.36 0.26
C ARG A 119 -1.09 -8.13 -0.99
N HIS A 120 -0.93 -7.45 -2.11
CA HIS A 120 -0.45 -8.05 -3.36
C HIS A 120 1.08 -8.01 -3.48
N GLU A 121 1.77 -7.75 -2.38
CA GLU A 121 3.22 -7.73 -2.27
C GLU A 121 3.91 -6.83 -3.31
N TYR A 122 3.32 -5.65 -3.60
CA TYR A 122 3.91 -4.73 -4.56
C TYR A 122 5.30 -4.27 -4.07
N ASN A 123 6.27 -4.25 -4.97
CA ASN A 123 7.51 -3.55 -4.72
C ASN A 123 7.35 -2.04 -4.97
N THR A 124 8.33 -1.27 -4.52
CA THR A 124 8.30 0.20 -4.65
C THR A 124 8.22 0.63 -6.12
N TYR A 125 8.87 -0.10 -7.03
CA TYR A 125 8.77 0.17 -8.45
C TYR A 125 7.39 -0.12 -9.05
N GLN A 126 6.67 -1.15 -8.60
CA GLN A 126 5.28 -1.38 -9.03
C GLN A 126 4.39 -0.22 -8.59
N ALA A 127 4.51 0.23 -7.35
CA ALA A 127 3.80 1.43 -6.88
C ALA A 127 4.19 2.69 -7.68
N TRP A 128 5.45 2.83 -8.08
CA TRP A 128 5.92 3.91 -8.96
C TRP A 128 5.20 3.90 -10.31
N LYS A 129 5.04 2.72 -10.92
CA LYS A 129 4.30 2.56 -12.19
C LYS A 129 2.83 2.91 -12.03
N GLU A 130 2.18 2.45 -10.95
CA GLU A 130 0.78 2.75 -10.64
C GLU A 130 0.51 4.24 -10.43
N MET A 131 1.52 4.99 -9.97
CA MET A 131 1.43 6.46 -9.86
C MET A 131 1.60 7.18 -11.21
N GLY A 132 1.78 6.45 -12.31
CA GLY A 132 1.99 7.01 -13.65
C GLY A 132 3.40 7.55 -13.88
N PHE A 133 4.36 7.22 -13.00
CA PHE A 133 5.73 7.74 -13.07
C PHE A 133 6.65 6.94 -14.00
N VAL A 134 6.12 6.04 -14.83
CA VAL A 134 6.89 5.24 -15.80
C VAL A 134 7.75 6.11 -16.72
N LYS A 135 7.28 7.32 -17.04
CA LYS A 135 7.99 8.29 -17.89
C LYS A 135 9.11 9.04 -17.15
N ILE A 136 9.15 8.96 -15.82
CA ILE A 136 10.17 9.58 -14.97
C ILE A 136 11.26 8.53 -14.74
N THR A 137 12.28 8.55 -15.59
CA THR A 137 13.36 7.55 -15.59
C THR A 137 14.66 8.08 -14.99
N LYS A 138 14.93 9.39 -15.13
CA LYS A 138 16.16 10.04 -14.66
C LYS A 138 15.95 10.76 -13.33
N ALA A 139 16.97 10.76 -12.47
CA ALA A 139 16.96 11.49 -11.19
C ALA A 139 16.68 13.00 -11.36
N SER A 140 17.15 13.61 -12.44
CA SER A 140 16.91 15.03 -12.75
C SER A 140 15.44 15.38 -12.94
N ASP A 141 14.61 14.41 -13.34
CA ASP A 141 13.19 14.62 -13.60
C ASP A 141 12.33 14.55 -12.33
N LEU A 142 12.90 14.17 -11.18
CA LEU A 142 12.17 14.08 -9.92
C LEU A 142 11.54 15.41 -9.50
N GLY A 143 12.18 16.55 -9.83
CA GLY A 143 11.63 17.87 -9.56
C GLY A 143 10.22 18.09 -10.13
N LYS A 144 9.86 17.38 -11.22
CA LYS A 144 8.54 17.47 -11.87
C LYS A 144 7.41 16.86 -11.04
N ILE A 145 7.73 15.91 -10.15
CA ILE A 145 6.71 15.13 -9.42
C ILE A 145 6.73 15.36 -7.90
N ARG A 146 7.79 15.92 -7.33
CA ARG A 146 7.96 16.03 -5.86
C ARG A 146 6.80 16.70 -5.13
N ASN A 147 6.18 17.71 -5.76
CA ASN A 147 5.09 18.50 -5.18
C ASN A 147 3.70 17.98 -5.58
N THR A 148 3.60 16.76 -6.12
CA THR A 148 2.33 16.16 -6.54
C THR A 148 1.74 15.28 -5.46
N ASP A 149 0.40 15.16 -5.43
CA ASP A 149 -0.30 14.25 -4.53
C ASP A 149 0.09 12.79 -4.79
N GLN A 150 0.34 12.41 -6.05
CA GLN A 150 0.80 11.07 -6.42
C GLN A 150 2.13 10.74 -5.74
N PHE A 151 3.08 11.69 -5.72
CA PHE A 151 4.36 11.47 -5.08
C PHE A 151 4.23 11.41 -3.54
N ARG A 152 3.31 12.18 -2.95
CA ARG A 152 2.97 12.05 -1.52
C ARG A 152 2.47 10.63 -1.19
N VAL A 153 1.57 10.09 -2.00
CA VAL A 153 1.03 8.72 -1.81
C VAL A 153 2.13 7.68 -1.99
N TYR A 154 2.96 7.82 -3.02
CA TYR A 154 4.14 6.96 -3.23
C TYR A 154 5.07 6.96 -2.01
N LYS A 155 5.46 8.14 -1.53
CA LYS A 155 6.33 8.30 -0.36
C LYS A 155 5.73 7.65 0.89
N ARG A 156 4.42 7.79 1.10
CA ARG A 156 3.72 7.13 2.21
C ARG A 156 3.77 5.62 2.10
N TYR A 157 3.63 5.08 0.88
CA TYR A 157 3.74 3.64 0.64
C TYR A 157 5.15 3.12 0.95
N VAL A 158 6.19 3.77 0.40
CA VAL A 158 7.60 3.42 0.66
C VAL A 158 7.87 3.38 2.16
N ASN A 159 7.47 4.41 2.90
CA ASN A 159 7.66 4.45 4.35
C ASN A 159 6.92 3.33 5.10
N THR A 160 5.72 2.97 4.64
CA THR A 160 4.95 1.87 5.22
C THR A 160 5.65 0.54 4.99
N LEU A 161 6.06 0.27 3.74
CA LEU A 161 6.80 -0.92 3.37
C LEU A 161 8.13 -1.02 4.15
N ASP A 162 8.86 0.09 4.26
CA ASP A 162 10.12 0.15 4.98
C ASP A 162 9.95 -0.15 6.48
N SER A 163 8.92 0.41 7.12
CA SER A 163 8.64 0.13 8.54
C SER A 163 8.25 -1.33 8.77
N GLN A 164 7.44 -1.92 7.89
CA GLN A 164 7.07 -3.33 7.96
C GLN A 164 8.27 -4.25 7.74
N LEU A 165 9.15 -3.86 6.81
CA LEU A 165 10.37 -4.59 6.51
C LEU A 165 11.33 -4.56 7.70
N LEU A 166 11.54 -3.37 8.29
CA LEU A 166 12.36 -3.20 9.48
C LEU A 166 11.85 -4.07 10.64
N TRP A 167 10.55 -4.01 10.93
CA TRP A 167 9.94 -4.82 11.99
C TRP A 167 10.16 -6.32 11.75
N ARG A 168 10.01 -6.81 10.51
CA ARG A 168 10.29 -8.23 10.20
C ARG A 168 11.74 -8.61 10.46
N LEU A 169 12.68 -7.75 10.07
CA LEU A 169 14.11 -7.96 10.29
C LEU A 169 14.45 -8.00 11.79
N GLU A 170 13.84 -7.13 12.59
CA GLU A 170 13.98 -7.13 14.06
C GLU A 170 13.44 -8.41 14.69
N GLN A 171 12.41 -9.02 14.11
CA GLN A 171 11.88 -10.33 14.53
C GLN A 171 12.68 -11.52 13.97
N GLY A 172 13.80 -11.28 13.28
CA GLY A 172 14.59 -12.33 12.64
C GLY A 172 13.87 -13.03 11.47
N MET A 173 12.78 -12.45 10.97
CA MET A 173 12.05 -12.97 9.80
C MET A 173 12.69 -12.48 8.50
N ASN A 174 12.74 -13.36 7.50
CA ASN A 174 13.12 -12.94 6.17
C ASN A 174 11.98 -12.15 5.52
N PRO A 175 12.31 -11.05 4.83
CA PRO A 175 11.31 -10.36 4.05
C PRO A 175 10.99 -11.09 2.75
N PRO A 176 9.74 -10.95 2.24
CA PRO A 176 9.43 -11.36 0.88
C PRO A 176 10.43 -10.77 -0.12
N ALA A 177 10.95 -11.61 -1.02
CA ALA A 177 11.97 -11.20 -1.98
C ALA A 177 11.50 -10.03 -2.86
N VAL A 178 10.19 -9.94 -3.12
CA VAL A 178 9.59 -8.89 -3.93
C VAL A 178 9.83 -7.49 -3.34
N PHE A 179 9.75 -7.31 -2.02
CA PHE A 179 9.91 -5.99 -1.35
C PHE A 179 11.31 -5.37 -1.48
N VAL A 180 12.30 -6.22 -1.72
CA VAL A 180 13.72 -5.87 -1.89
C VAL A 180 14.17 -6.09 -3.33
N THR A 181 13.25 -6.42 -4.23
CA THR A 181 13.56 -6.56 -5.65
C THR A 181 13.83 -5.18 -6.24
N ARG A 182 14.95 -5.09 -6.96
CA ARG A 182 15.41 -3.87 -7.62
C ARG A 182 14.48 -3.50 -8.78
N GLY A 183 14.05 -2.24 -8.81
CA GLY A 183 13.38 -1.64 -9.96
C GLY A 183 14.39 -1.15 -11.02
N PRO A 184 14.04 -1.14 -12.32
CA PRO A 184 14.93 -0.69 -13.39
C PRO A 184 15.07 0.84 -13.49
N SER A 185 14.31 1.63 -12.72
CA SER A 185 14.30 3.09 -12.84
C SER A 185 15.29 3.74 -11.88
N GLU A 186 16.27 4.47 -12.43
CA GLU A 186 17.18 5.29 -11.64
C GLU A 186 16.44 6.35 -10.82
N ALA A 187 15.43 7.00 -11.41
CA ALA A 187 14.61 7.99 -10.70
C ALA A 187 13.90 7.39 -9.48
N GLU A 188 13.33 6.19 -9.61
CA GLU A 188 12.64 5.52 -8.51
C GLU A 188 13.62 5.16 -7.39
N LEU A 189 14.78 4.59 -7.73
CA LEU A 189 15.83 4.27 -6.76
C LEU A 189 16.35 5.53 -6.05
N THR A 190 16.58 6.63 -6.79
CA THR A 190 16.93 7.93 -6.19
C THR A 190 15.84 8.40 -5.22
N ALA A 191 14.57 8.39 -5.63
CA ALA A 191 13.47 8.83 -4.79
C ALA A 191 13.32 7.96 -3.52
N ARG A 192 13.37 6.63 -3.67
CA ARG A 192 13.36 5.69 -2.53
C ARG A 192 14.50 5.96 -1.56
N THR A 193 15.70 6.20 -2.09
CA THR A 193 16.90 6.52 -1.31
C THR A 193 16.74 7.79 -0.50
N GLU A 194 16.23 8.85 -1.12
CA GLU A 194 15.96 10.12 -0.44
C GLU A 194 14.88 9.98 0.63
N ILE A 195 13.81 9.24 0.35
CA ILE A 195 12.74 8.97 1.32
C ILE A 195 13.29 8.22 2.54
N MET A 196 14.13 7.20 2.34
CA MET A 196 14.79 6.48 3.44
C MET A 196 15.69 7.40 4.28
N ALA A 197 16.45 8.27 3.62
CA ALA A 197 17.34 9.21 4.29
C ALA A 197 16.55 10.24 5.11
N GLU A 198 15.48 10.80 4.54
CA GLU A 198 14.58 11.74 5.19
C GLU A 198 13.86 11.11 6.39
N ALA A 199 13.46 9.85 6.28
CA ALA A 199 12.84 9.09 7.37
C ALA A 199 13.84 8.57 8.42
N GLY A 200 15.12 8.97 8.35
CA GLY A 200 16.13 8.62 9.34
C GLY A 200 16.50 7.13 9.42
N ARG A 201 16.19 6.33 8.38
CA ARG A 201 16.35 4.86 8.40
C ARG A 201 17.78 4.44 8.72
N SER A 202 17.98 3.26 9.32
CA SER A 202 19.32 2.81 9.72
C SER A 202 20.23 2.51 8.52
N VAL A 203 21.55 2.58 8.71
CA VAL A 203 22.52 2.28 7.64
C VAL A 203 22.42 0.80 7.22
N ALA A 204 22.21 -0.10 8.18
CA ALA A 204 21.98 -1.51 7.91
C ALA A 204 20.74 -1.72 7.05
N TYR A 205 19.63 -1.04 7.40
CA TYR A 205 18.40 -1.11 6.62
C TYR A 205 18.58 -0.62 5.18
N ALA A 206 19.26 0.52 4.99
CA ALA A 206 19.49 1.05 3.65
C ALA A 206 20.25 0.07 2.74
N LYS A 207 21.23 -0.68 3.29
CA LYS A 207 21.91 -1.75 2.53
C LYS A 207 20.94 -2.86 2.14
N VAL A 208 20.03 -3.27 3.02
CA VAL A 208 18.99 -4.28 2.72
C VAL A 208 18.08 -3.79 1.58
N ALA A 209 17.56 -2.57 1.72
CA ALA A 209 16.60 -2.00 0.78
C ALA A 209 17.20 -1.77 -0.62
N LEU A 210 18.52 -1.52 -0.70
CA LEU A 210 19.27 -1.37 -1.95
C LEU A 210 19.86 -2.70 -2.47
N GLY A 211 19.47 -3.84 -1.90
CA GLY A 211 19.91 -5.16 -2.37
C GLY A 211 21.38 -5.50 -2.08
N MET A 212 22.07 -4.72 -1.25
CA MET A 212 23.50 -4.86 -0.91
C MET A 212 23.74 -5.97 0.12
N ARG A 213 23.33 -7.18 -0.25
CA ARG A 213 23.45 -8.41 0.53
C ARG A 213 24.23 -9.46 -0.24
N GLU A 214 24.86 -10.37 0.49
CA GLU A 214 25.40 -11.60 -0.09
C GLU A 214 24.26 -12.49 -0.60
N ALA A 215 24.60 -13.44 -1.48
CA ALA A 215 23.66 -14.38 -2.10
C ALA A 215 22.66 -14.97 -1.07
N PRO A 216 21.42 -15.29 -1.48
CA PRO A 216 20.34 -15.59 -0.55
C PRO A 216 20.71 -16.74 0.39
N HIS A 217 20.95 -16.40 1.65
CA HIS A 217 21.04 -17.38 2.73
C HIS A 217 19.67 -17.48 3.39
N PRO A 218 19.12 -18.70 3.54
CA PRO A 218 17.73 -18.88 3.92
C PRO A 218 17.40 -18.36 5.33
N ASN A 219 18.40 -18.13 6.20
CA ASN A 219 18.16 -17.77 7.61
C ASN A 219 19.03 -16.62 8.13
N LYS A 220 19.87 -15.99 7.31
CA LYS A 220 20.73 -14.89 7.74
C LYS A 220 20.90 -13.85 6.64
N LEU A 221 20.47 -12.62 6.94
CA LEU A 221 20.71 -11.48 6.07
C LEU A 221 22.17 -11.03 6.25
N LYS A 222 23.04 -11.44 5.34
CA LYS A 222 24.46 -11.06 5.35
C LYS A 222 24.68 -9.88 4.41
N LEU A 223 25.11 -8.75 4.97
CA LEU A 223 25.30 -7.49 4.23
C LEU A 223 26.69 -7.43 3.58
N LEU A 224 26.79 -6.71 2.48
CA LEU A 224 28.08 -6.43 1.84
C LEU A 224 28.88 -5.38 2.64
N TYR A 225 30.20 -5.57 2.69
CA TYR A 225 31.17 -4.67 3.33
C TYR A 225 32.44 -4.55 2.48
N GLY A 226 33.22 -3.50 2.73
CA GLY A 226 34.53 -3.29 2.11
C GLY A 226 34.46 -3.22 0.57
N PRO A 227 35.45 -3.78 -0.15
CA PRO A 227 35.51 -3.71 -1.61
C PRO A 227 34.27 -4.28 -2.32
N ALA A 228 33.62 -5.31 -1.75
CA ALA A 228 32.42 -5.90 -2.32
C ALA A 228 31.20 -4.95 -2.26
N LEU A 229 31.13 -4.10 -1.24
CA LEU A 229 30.10 -3.06 -1.15
C LEU A 229 30.37 -1.96 -2.18
N GLU A 230 31.63 -1.55 -2.33
CA GLU A 230 32.03 -0.47 -3.25
C GLU A 230 31.87 -0.87 -4.73
N ALA A 231 32.07 -2.14 -5.04
CA ALA A 231 31.88 -2.70 -6.38
C ALA A 231 30.40 -2.90 -6.78
N HIS A 232 29.45 -2.75 -5.85
CA HIS A 232 28.03 -2.96 -6.12
C HIS A 232 27.47 -1.87 -7.05
N GLU A 233 26.68 -2.25 -8.06
CA GLU A 233 26.14 -1.30 -9.07
C GLU A 233 25.36 -0.13 -8.44
N ASP A 234 24.62 -0.42 -7.37
CA ASP A 234 23.78 0.56 -6.68
C ASP A 234 24.53 1.31 -5.55
N PHE A 235 25.85 1.14 -5.42
CA PHE A 235 26.67 1.83 -4.41
C PHE A 235 26.53 3.36 -4.49
N LYS A 236 26.28 3.91 -5.68
CA LYS A 236 25.98 5.34 -5.88
C LYS A 236 24.78 5.82 -5.06
N PHE A 237 23.73 5.00 -4.92
CA PHE A 237 22.55 5.34 -4.13
C PHE A 237 22.81 5.24 -2.63
N PHE A 238 23.64 4.29 -2.20
CA PHE A 238 24.06 4.23 -0.79
C PHE A 238 24.89 5.45 -0.38
N LYS A 239 25.79 5.93 -1.25
CA LYS A 239 26.49 7.21 -1.03
C LYS A 239 25.51 8.39 -0.93
N LEU A 240 24.50 8.43 -1.81
CA LEU A 240 23.45 9.45 -1.76
C LEU A 240 22.67 9.40 -0.44
N PHE A 241 22.30 8.21 0.03
CA PHE A 241 21.64 8.01 1.31
C PHE A 241 22.46 8.58 2.48
N LEU A 242 23.75 8.24 2.56
CA LEU A 242 24.62 8.72 3.64
C LEU A 242 24.72 10.26 3.63
N LYS A 243 24.85 10.85 2.44
CA LYS A 243 24.89 12.31 2.26
C LYS A 243 23.60 12.98 2.76
N ASN A 244 22.44 12.43 2.40
CA ASN A 244 21.14 13.04 2.70
C ASN A 244 20.66 12.74 4.12
N LYS A 245 21.18 11.69 4.77
CA LYS A 245 20.84 11.35 6.15
C LYS A 245 21.50 12.30 7.15
N ALA A 246 22.70 12.81 6.86
CA ALA A 246 23.47 13.63 7.80
C ALA A 246 22.71 14.88 8.32
N PRO A 247 22.00 15.67 7.48
CA PRO A 247 21.20 16.79 7.95
C PRO A 247 19.98 16.38 8.80
N ALA A 248 19.34 15.24 8.50
CA ALA A 248 18.20 14.75 9.26
C ALA A 248 18.59 14.42 10.71
N ILE A 249 19.74 13.75 10.90
CA ILE A 249 20.32 13.46 12.22
C ILE A 249 20.63 14.76 12.98
N GLN A 250 21.17 15.78 12.31
CA GLN A 250 21.45 17.07 12.96
C GLN A 250 20.18 17.80 13.40
N GLY A 251 19.08 17.67 12.65
CA GLY A 251 17.76 18.19 13.04
C GLY A 251 17.21 17.50 14.28
N GLU A 252 17.25 16.16 14.32
CA GLU A 252 16.84 15.37 15.48
C GLU A 252 17.68 15.70 16.72
N LEU A 253 19.02 15.79 16.59
CA LEU A 253 19.92 16.15 17.69
C LEU A 253 19.67 17.57 18.23
N ARG A 254 19.20 18.51 17.40
CA ARG A 254 18.80 19.85 17.87
C ARG A 254 17.49 19.82 18.66
N PHE A 255 16.54 18.99 18.24
CA PHE A 255 15.25 18.83 18.91
C PHE A 255 15.34 18.05 20.23
N SER A 256 16.30 17.11 20.33
CA SER A 256 16.54 16.30 21.53
C SER A 256 17.44 16.98 22.59
N ARG A 257 17.97 18.18 22.35
CA ARG A 257 18.68 18.92 23.40
C ARG A 257 17.67 19.46 24.42
N PRO A 258 17.77 19.13 25.72
CA PRO A 258 16.92 19.75 26.73
C PRO A 258 17.16 21.25 26.72
N SER A 259 16.08 22.04 26.79
CA SER A 259 16.13 23.48 27.00
C SER A 259 16.90 23.76 28.28
N THR A 260 18.20 24.04 28.17
CA THR A 260 19.00 24.59 29.26
C THR A 260 18.84 26.10 29.24
N ASP A 261 17.62 26.57 29.43
CA ASP A 261 17.38 27.97 29.78
C ASP A 261 16.28 28.07 30.84
N CYS A 262 16.66 27.68 32.06
CA CYS A 262 15.97 27.97 33.31
C CYS A 262 16.98 27.80 34.45
N ARG A 263 18.01 28.66 34.49
CA ARG A 263 18.78 28.90 35.72
C ARG A 263 18.65 30.38 36.06
N GLY A 264 17.54 30.70 36.74
CA GLY A 264 17.33 31.99 37.36
C GLY A 264 18.48 32.30 38.32
N ALA A 265 19.23 33.34 37.99
CA ALA A 265 20.17 33.97 38.89
C ALA A 265 19.39 34.62 40.04
N ARG A 266 19.30 33.93 41.19
CA ARG A 266 18.87 34.56 42.44
C ARG A 266 20.11 35.14 43.12
N GLN A 267 20.42 36.39 42.78
CA GLN A 267 21.35 37.21 43.57
C GLN A 267 20.78 37.36 44.98
N LYS A 268 21.56 36.93 45.98
CA LYS A 268 21.31 37.23 47.39
C LYS A 268 21.67 38.70 47.63
N GLY A 269 20.65 39.54 47.81
CA GLY A 269 20.80 40.86 48.40
C GLY A 269 20.99 40.73 49.91
N LYS A 270 22.18 41.10 50.39
CA LYS A 270 22.43 41.50 51.78
C LYS A 270 21.89 42.92 51.95
N THR A 271 21.04 43.18 52.94
CA THR A 271 20.93 44.49 53.61
C THR A 271 20.28 44.32 54.98
N SER A 272 21.00 44.86 55.97
CA SER A 272 20.67 45.22 57.36
C SER A 272 20.16 44.15 58.32
#